data_AF-A0A5J4TBJ1-F1
#
_entry.id   AF-A0A5J4TBJ1-F1
#
_cell.length_a   1.000
_cell.length_b   1.000
_cell.length_c   1.000
_cell.angle_alpha   90.00
_cell.angle_beta   90.00
_cell.angle_gamma   90.00
#
_symmetry.space_group_name_H-M   'P 1'
#
loop_
_entity.id
_entity.type
_entity.pdbx_description
1 polymer ?
#
loop_
_entity_poly.entity_id
_entity_poly.type
_entity_poly.pdbx_seq_one_letter_code
_entity_poly.pdbx_strand_id
1 'polypeptide(L)'
;MAYERLDEFKPTRYFITYDFETVPRIINQGYGSKSVVNGIEVHNSQQHTVLEPLSVASTIKSKSGIKKIYFDLCQKCFIEKWLEQMFEEAKQLKEDNQYDDPEIPYDISIPVLGYNSAHFDM
;
A
#
# COMPACT_ATOMS: atom_id res chain seq x y z
N MET A 1 9.66 26.51 21.99
CA MET A 1 10.03 26.63 20.56
C MET A 1 9.07 25.90 19.63
N ALA A 2 8.79 24.59 19.75
CA ALA A 2 7.84 23.93 18.82
C ALA A 2 6.35 24.29 19.03
N TYR A 3 5.94 24.72 20.22
CA TYR A 3 4.52 24.96 20.57
C TYR A 3 3.97 26.31 20.05
N GLU A 4 4.85 27.25 19.66
CA GLU A 4 4.48 28.62 19.27
C GLU A 4 4.22 28.78 17.77
N ARG A 5 4.42 27.71 16.97
CA ARG A 5 4.26 27.71 15.50
C ARG A 5 3.19 26.70 15.02
N LEU A 6 2.25 26.34 15.90
CA LEU A 6 1.27 25.29 15.64
C LEU A 6 0.31 25.67 14.50
N ASP A 7 0.04 26.96 14.35
CA ASP A 7 -0.73 27.60 13.29
C ASP A 7 -0.06 27.54 11.92
N GLU A 8 1.25 27.29 11.87
CA GLU A 8 2.01 27.14 10.63
C GLU A 8 1.99 25.72 10.06
N PHE A 9 1.45 24.75 10.83
CA PHE A 9 1.34 23.38 10.38
C PHE A 9 0.41 23.26 9.18
N LYS A 10 0.93 22.68 8.09
CA LYS A 10 0.15 22.36 6.89
C LYS A 10 0.00 20.85 6.80
N PRO A 11 -1.21 20.35 6.47
CA PRO A 11 -1.41 18.92 6.24
C PRO A 11 -0.57 18.46 5.05
N THR A 12 -0.14 17.20 5.07
CA THR A 12 0.52 16.55 3.93
C THR A 12 -0.40 16.62 2.70
N ARG A 13 0.11 17.19 1.61
CA ARG A 13 -0.68 17.48 0.39
C ARG A 13 -0.46 16.45 -0.70
N TYR A 14 0.68 15.78 -0.66
CA TYR A 14 1.17 14.94 -1.74
C TYR A 14 1.37 13.51 -1.23
N PHE A 15 0.84 12.55 -1.99
CA PHE A 15 0.65 11.16 -1.55
C PHE A 15 0.60 10.22 -2.74
N ILE A 16 0.68 8.93 -2.46
CA ILE A 16 0.48 7.88 -3.46
C ILE A 16 -0.76 7.08 -3.10
N THR A 17 -1.50 6.65 -4.11
CA THR A 17 -2.60 5.68 -3.99
C THR A 17 -2.30 4.49 -4.86
N TYR A 18 -2.74 3.30 -4.47
CA TYR A 18 -2.68 2.11 -5.31
C TYR A 18 -3.91 1.22 -5.14
N ASP A 19 -4.21 0.45 -6.17
CA ASP A 19 -5.23 -0.60 -6.15
C ASP A 19 -4.70 -1.81 -6.92
N PHE A 20 -4.90 -3.00 -6.35
CA PHE A 20 -4.51 -4.26 -6.95
C PHE A 20 -5.73 -4.96 -7.52
N GLU A 21 -5.63 -5.39 -8.77
CA GLU A 21 -6.52 -6.42 -9.30
C GLU A 21 -5.96 -7.79 -8.88
N THR A 22 -6.79 -8.68 -8.34
CA THR A 22 -6.34 -9.98 -7.82
C THR A 22 -7.29 -11.10 -8.21
N VAL A 23 -6.75 -12.32 -8.32
CA VAL A 23 -7.53 -13.54 -8.52
C VAL A 23 -7.37 -14.48 -7.32
N PRO A 24 -8.46 -15.08 -6.79
CA PRO A 24 -8.34 -16.05 -5.72
C PRO A 24 -7.82 -17.40 -6.26
N ARG A 25 -6.81 -17.96 -5.58
CA ARG A 25 -6.37 -19.34 -5.72
C ARG A 25 -6.72 -20.13 -4.46
N ILE A 26 -7.39 -21.27 -4.64
CA ILE A 26 -7.79 -22.15 -3.54
C ILE A 26 -6.58 -22.92 -3.00
N ILE A 27 -6.40 -22.92 -1.69
CA ILE A 27 -5.31 -23.63 -0.99
C ILE A 27 -5.78 -24.52 0.18
N ASN A 28 -6.94 -24.23 0.78
CA ASN A 28 -7.55 -25.01 1.89
C ASN A 28 -6.53 -25.48 2.95
N GLN A 29 -5.70 -24.56 3.45
CA GLN A 29 -4.59 -24.85 4.34
C GLN A 29 -4.97 -24.60 5.80
N GLY A 30 -4.70 -25.57 6.68
CA GLY A 30 -4.85 -25.42 8.13
C GLY A 30 -3.62 -24.78 8.78
N TYR A 31 -3.83 -23.90 9.76
CA TYR A 31 -2.79 -23.20 10.52
C TYR A 31 -3.02 -23.31 12.02
N GLY A 32 -2.00 -22.99 12.81
CA GLY A 32 -2.05 -22.97 14.27
C GLY A 32 -2.02 -24.36 14.92
N SER A 33 -2.55 -24.46 16.13
CA SER A 33 -2.54 -25.68 16.95
C SER A 33 -3.33 -26.80 16.29
N LYS A 34 -2.70 -27.97 16.24
CA LYS A 34 -3.30 -29.21 15.74
C LYS A 34 -4.00 -29.94 16.87
N SER A 35 -5.18 -30.50 16.60
CA SER A 35 -5.90 -31.38 17.52
C SER A 35 -6.58 -32.48 16.73
N VAL A 36 -6.85 -33.61 17.38
CA VAL A 36 -7.55 -34.73 16.76
C VAL A 36 -8.94 -34.82 17.37
N VAL A 37 -9.98 -34.63 16.55
CA VAL A 37 -11.39 -34.75 16.94
C VAL A 37 -11.98 -35.91 16.14
N ASN A 38 -12.48 -36.94 16.83
CA ASN A 38 -13.04 -38.14 16.20
C ASN A 38 -12.11 -38.81 15.17
N GLY A 39 -10.79 -38.77 15.40
CA GLY A 39 -9.79 -39.31 14.49
C GLY A 39 -9.44 -38.42 13.29
N ILE A 40 -10.04 -37.24 13.20
CA ILE A 40 -9.77 -36.25 12.14
C ILE A 40 -8.83 -35.18 12.71
N GLU A 41 -7.74 -34.90 12.00
CA GLU A 41 -6.88 -33.75 12.31
C GLU A 41 -7.63 -32.46 12.00
N VAL A 42 -7.77 -31.61 13.02
CA VAL A 42 -8.41 -30.30 12.94
C VAL A 42 -7.39 -29.25 13.36
N HIS A 43 -7.34 -28.19 12.56
CA HIS A 43 -6.58 -26.99 12.86
C HIS A 43 -7.50 -25.94 13.45
N ASN A 44 -7.02 -25.16 14.42
CA ASN A 44 -7.80 -24.06 15.00
C ASN A 44 -7.92 -22.83 14.08
N SER A 45 -7.25 -22.83 12.93
CA SER A 45 -7.37 -21.81 11.88
C SER A 45 -7.29 -22.46 10.50
N GLN A 46 -8.03 -21.94 9.52
CA GLN A 46 -8.03 -22.41 8.14
C GLN A 46 -8.00 -21.22 7.17
N GLN A 47 -7.23 -21.38 6.10
CA GLN A 47 -7.15 -20.45 4.99
C GLN A 47 -7.63 -21.14 3.72
N HIS A 48 -8.77 -20.70 3.18
CA HIS A 48 -9.36 -21.32 1.99
C HIS A 48 -8.70 -20.85 0.70
N THR A 49 -8.35 -19.57 0.62
CA THR A 49 -7.81 -18.93 -0.59
C THR A 49 -6.63 -18.02 -0.28
N VAL A 50 -5.82 -17.79 -1.32
CA VAL A 50 -4.82 -16.72 -1.41
C VAL A 50 -5.16 -15.83 -2.60
N LEU A 51 -4.97 -14.53 -2.48
CA LEU A 51 -5.14 -13.60 -3.59
C LEU A 51 -3.81 -13.48 -4.35
N GLU A 52 -3.85 -13.74 -5.65
CA GLU A 52 -2.71 -13.55 -6.54
C GLU A 52 -2.87 -12.25 -7.33
N PRO A 53 -1.89 -11.35 -7.33
CA PRO A 53 -2.01 -10.07 -8.02
C PRO A 53 -1.91 -10.27 -9.54
N LEU A 54 -2.86 -9.69 -10.27
CA LEU A 54 -2.89 -9.65 -11.74
C LEU A 54 -2.28 -8.34 -12.28
N SER A 55 -2.58 -7.25 -11.61
CA SER A 55 -2.07 -5.92 -11.95
C SER A 55 -2.18 -4.96 -10.77
N VAL A 56 -1.50 -3.83 -10.89
CA VAL A 56 -1.59 -2.72 -9.95
C VAL A 56 -1.64 -1.41 -10.70
N ALA A 57 -2.62 -0.58 -10.35
CA ALA A 57 -2.70 0.80 -10.78
C ALA A 57 -2.31 1.69 -9.60
N SER A 58 -1.54 2.74 -9.86
CA SER A 58 -1.21 3.72 -8.82
C SER A 58 -1.31 5.13 -9.35
N THR A 59 -1.74 6.04 -8.48
CA THR A 59 -1.80 7.47 -8.74
C THR A 59 -0.92 8.20 -7.74
N ILE A 60 0.03 8.96 -8.26
CA ILE A 60 0.96 9.80 -7.51
C ILE A 60 0.45 11.23 -7.62
N LYS A 61 0.08 11.81 -6.48
CA LYS A 61 -0.27 13.23 -6.39
C LYS A 61 0.95 13.99 -5.88
N SER A 62 1.63 14.70 -6.77
CA SER A 62 2.82 15.52 -6.49
C SER A 62 2.50 17.02 -6.56
N LYS A 63 3.49 17.86 -6.26
CA LYS A 63 3.41 19.32 -6.47
C LYS A 63 3.27 19.67 -7.95
N SER A 64 3.92 18.91 -8.83
CA SER A 64 3.90 19.10 -10.28
C SER A 64 2.61 18.63 -10.96
N GLY A 65 1.81 17.76 -10.32
CA GLY A 65 0.55 17.31 -10.87
C GLY A 65 0.11 15.94 -10.40
N ILE A 66 -0.52 15.20 -11.31
CA ILE A 66 -0.96 13.82 -11.09
C ILE A 66 -0.26 12.93 -12.10
N LYS A 67 0.49 11.94 -11.62
CA LYS A 67 1.09 10.89 -12.43
C LYS A 67 0.36 9.58 -12.17
N LYS A 68 0.09 8.82 -13.23
CA LYS A 68 -0.49 7.48 -13.15
C LYS A 68 0.54 6.47 -13.62
N ILE A 69 0.70 5.39 -12.87
CA ILE A 69 1.56 4.27 -13.24
C ILE A 69 0.75 2.97 -13.16
N TYR A 70 1.11 2.00 -13.98
CA TYR A 70 0.40 0.74 -14.10
C TYR A 70 1.40 -0.38 -14.40
N PHE A 71 1.23 -1.51 -13.73
CA PHE A 71 2.05 -2.70 -13.89
C PHE A 71 1.16 -3.95 -13.88
N ASP A 72 1.52 -4.98 -14.65
CA ASP A 72 0.73 -6.22 -14.75
C ASP A 72 1.58 -7.46 -15.00
N LEU A 73 0.91 -8.62 -14.98
CA LEU A 73 1.52 -9.93 -15.21
C LEU A 73 2.23 -10.10 -16.55
N CYS A 74 1.97 -9.26 -17.56
CA CYS A 74 2.73 -9.32 -18.82
C CYS A 74 4.19 -8.88 -18.62
N GLN A 75 4.47 -8.15 -17.53
CA GLN A 75 5.81 -7.75 -17.13
C GLN A 75 6.37 -8.74 -16.12
N LYS A 76 7.52 -9.35 -16.43
CA LYS A 76 8.23 -10.20 -15.46
C LYS A 76 8.58 -9.39 -14.19
N CYS A 77 8.28 -9.94 -13.02
CA CYS A 77 8.52 -9.33 -11.70
C CYS A 77 7.89 -7.94 -11.57
N PHE A 78 6.63 -7.81 -11.98
CA PHE A 78 5.94 -6.52 -12.02
C PHE A 78 5.73 -5.91 -10.63
N ILE A 79 5.57 -6.74 -9.59
CA ILE A 79 5.44 -6.29 -8.20
C ILE A 79 6.72 -5.62 -7.73
N GLU A 80 7.86 -6.24 -8.00
CA GLU A 80 9.17 -5.71 -7.62
C GLU A 80 9.45 -4.39 -8.35
N LYS A 81 9.19 -4.33 -9.66
CA LYS A 81 9.31 -3.11 -10.45
C LYS A 81 8.36 -2.00 -9.98
N TRP A 82 7.14 -2.36 -9.63
CA TRP A 82 6.17 -1.43 -9.06
C TRP A 82 6.67 -0.88 -7.73
N LEU A 83 7.14 -1.73 -6.81
CA LEU A 83 7.72 -1.31 -5.53
C LEU A 83 8.92 -0.37 -5.71
N GLU A 84 9.83 -0.69 -6.63
CA GLU A 84 10.96 0.19 -6.99
C GLU A 84 10.48 1.56 -7.45
N GLN A 85 9.49 1.61 -8.35
CA GLN A 85 8.90 2.87 -8.79
C GLN A 85 8.25 3.63 -7.63
N MET A 86 7.52 2.95 -6.74
CA MET A 86 6.88 3.57 -5.58
C MET A 86 7.90 4.24 -4.64
N PHE A 87 9.05 3.62 -4.42
CA PHE A 87 10.12 4.22 -3.62
C PHE A 87 10.72 5.47 -4.28
N GLU A 88 10.90 5.45 -5.59
CA GLU A 88 11.43 6.61 -6.31
C GLU A 88 10.46 7.79 -6.26
N GLU A 89 9.17 7.55 -6.49
CA GLU A 89 8.13 8.57 -6.35
C GLU A 89 8.06 9.09 -4.90
N ALA A 90 8.17 8.21 -3.90
CA ALA A 90 8.15 8.62 -2.49
C ALA A 90 9.30 9.56 -2.12
N LYS A 91 10.50 9.40 -2.71
CA LYS A 91 11.61 10.34 -2.51
C LYS A 91 11.24 11.74 -3.01
N GLN A 92 10.71 11.82 -4.23
CA GLN A 92 10.27 13.11 -4.79
C GLN A 92 9.15 13.73 -3.94
N LEU A 93 8.21 12.93 -3.45
CA LEU A 93 7.13 13.41 -2.59
C LEU A 93 7.61 13.89 -1.22
N LYS A 94 8.74 13.37 -0.71
CA LYS A 94 9.36 13.87 0.51
C LYS A 94 9.84 15.30 0.33
N GLU A 95 10.46 15.60 -0.79
CA GLU A 95 10.87 16.96 -1.15
C GLU A 95 9.65 17.86 -1.37
N ASP A 96 8.64 17.39 -2.12
CA ASP A 96 7.44 18.18 -2.40
C ASP A 96 6.66 18.58 -1.15
N ASN A 97 6.67 17.71 -0.12
CA ASN A 97 5.94 17.94 1.12
C ASN A 97 6.72 18.78 2.15
N GLN A 98 8.01 19.11 1.92
CA GLN A 98 8.75 20.00 2.80
C GLN A 98 8.11 21.40 2.84
N TYR A 99 8.19 22.06 4.01
CA TYR A 99 7.85 23.47 4.12
C TYR A 99 8.84 24.32 3.34
N ASP A 100 8.37 25.47 2.82
CA ASP A 100 9.26 26.44 2.17
C ASP A 100 10.26 27.05 3.17
N ASP A 101 9.92 27.07 4.46
CA ASP A 101 10.81 27.48 5.55
C ASP A 101 11.63 26.27 6.05
N PRO A 102 12.96 26.26 5.87
CA PRO A 102 13.83 25.17 6.29
C PRO A 102 13.98 25.04 7.81
N GLU A 103 13.61 26.06 8.59
CA GLU A 103 13.64 26.00 10.05
C GLU A 103 12.47 25.21 10.64
N ILE A 104 11.41 24.96 9.86
CA ILE A 104 10.30 24.10 10.28
C ILE A 104 10.69 22.64 10.00
N PRO A 105 10.95 21.83 11.05
CA PRO A 105 11.27 20.43 10.84
C PRO A 105 10.08 19.71 10.20
N TYR A 106 10.31 19.10 9.04
CA TYR A 106 9.33 18.26 8.35
C TYR A 106 9.82 16.83 8.24
N ASP A 107 9.34 15.97 9.15
CA ASP A 107 9.65 14.53 9.11
C ASP A 107 8.40 13.65 9.11
N ILE A 108 7.44 14.01 8.28
CA ILE A 108 6.25 13.17 8.08
C ILE A 108 6.58 12.08 7.05
N SER A 109 6.12 10.85 7.32
CA SER A 109 6.19 9.75 6.36
C SER A 109 5.30 10.02 5.14
N ILE A 110 5.68 9.49 3.97
CA ILE A 110 4.87 9.65 2.76
C ILE A 110 3.62 8.78 2.87
N PRO A 111 2.41 9.36 2.74
CA PRO A 111 1.19 8.57 2.74
C PRO A 111 1.11 7.73 1.47
N VAL A 112 0.99 6.43 1.65
CA VAL A 112 0.71 5.46 0.57
C VAL A 112 -0.58 4.75 0.94
N LEU A 113 -1.62 5.01 0.17
CA LEU A 113 -2.98 4.56 0.45
C LEU A 113 -3.36 3.42 -0.50
N GLY A 114 -3.51 2.21 0.05
CA GLY A 114 -4.04 1.07 -0.69
C GLY A 114 -5.56 1.06 -0.62
N TYR A 115 -6.20 0.92 -1.78
CA TYR A 115 -7.60 0.55 -1.87
C TYR A 115 -7.69 -0.95 -2.13
N ASN A 116 -8.75 -1.57 -1.62
CA ASN A 116 -9.11 -2.92 -1.99
C ASN A 116 -10.54 -2.84 -2.52
N SER A 117 -10.68 -2.95 -3.84
CA SER A 117 -11.97 -2.88 -4.52
C SER A 117 -12.88 -4.09 -4.26
N ALA A 118 -12.39 -5.15 -3.59
CA ALA A 118 -13.09 -6.43 -3.44
C ALA A 118 -14.23 -6.47 -2.39
N HIS A 119 -14.82 -5.35 -1.98
CA HIS A 119 -15.98 -5.39 -1.07
C HIS A 119 -16.99 -4.25 -1.24
N PHE A 120 -17.61 -4.18 -2.42
CA PHE A 120 -18.94 -3.58 -2.61
C PHE A 120 -19.90 -4.50 -3.38
N ASP A 121 -19.73 -5.81 -3.29
CA ASP A 121 -20.78 -6.74 -3.71
C ASP A 121 -21.84 -6.79 -2.60
N MET A 122 -22.92 -6.06 -2.82
CA MET A 122 -24.19 -6.05 -2.06
C MET A 122 -25.05 -7.25 -2.43
#